data_AF-A0A1F2R7B9-F1
#
_entry.id   AF-A0A1F2R7B9-F1
#
_cell.length_a   1.000
_cell.length_b   1.000
_cell.length_c   1.000
_cell.angle_alpha   90.00
_cell.angle_beta   90.00
_cell.angle_gamma   90.00
#
_symmetry.space_group_name_H-M   'P 1'
#
loop_
_entity.id
_entity.type
_entity.pdbx_description
1 polymer ?
#
loop_
_entity_poly.entity_id
_entity_poly.type
_entity_poly.pdbx_seq_one_letter_code
_entity_poly.pdbx_strand_id
1 'polypeptide(L)'
;MALALRRQLGAVGVQMELREISLETLDQDLLAGNFDAVLTEFISGPSFFRVYAVWHSRGLLRGSVGNDHVNAALDLVRHATSDNEYRAAIAGFQEAVKDDPPAVFLAWSQRARAVNRRFDVVAEPGRDILTTLRLWRPVVGDLTVNRN
;
A
#
# COMPACT_ATOMS: atom_id res chain seq x y z
N MET A 1 -0.33 15.97 3.67
CA MET A 1 0.62 15.52 2.63
C MET A 1 0.48 16.33 1.34
N ALA A 2 -0.71 16.42 0.73
CA ALA A 2 -0.93 17.10 -0.56
C ALA A 2 -0.32 18.52 -0.69
N LEU A 3 -0.44 19.35 0.34
CA LEU A 3 0.16 20.70 0.34
C LEU A 3 1.69 20.69 0.26
N ALA A 4 2.34 19.72 0.94
CA ALA A 4 3.79 19.57 0.91
C ALA A 4 4.27 19.14 -0.49
N LEU A 5 3.54 18.22 -1.14
CA LEU A 5 3.81 17.80 -2.52
C LEU A 5 3.67 18.97 -3.49
N ARG A 6 2.57 19.73 -3.42
CA ARG A 6 2.37 20.92 -4.25
C ARG A 6 3.55 21.89 -4.14
N ARG A 7 4.05 22.13 -2.92
CA ARG A 7 5.21 23.01 -2.70
C ARG A 7 6.49 22.44 -3.32
N GLN A 8 6.76 21.15 -3.12
CA GLN A 8 7.97 20.50 -3.64
C GLN A 8 7.97 20.43 -5.18
N LEU A 9 6.84 20.06 -5.77
CA LEU A 9 6.67 20.00 -7.21
C LEU A 9 6.66 21.40 -7.84
N GLY A 10 6.07 22.40 -7.16
CA GLY A 10 6.17 23.80 -7.56
C GLY A 10 7.62 24.32 -7.62
N ALA A 11 8.50 23.85 -6.74
CA ALA A 11 9.92 24.23 -6.75
C ALA A 11 10.68 23.73 -7.99
N VAL A 12 10.16 22.71 -8.68
CA VAL A 12 10.71 22.20 -9.95
C VAL A 12 9.86 22.62 -11.16
N GLY A 13 8.96 23.60 -10.98
CA GLY A 13 8.16 24.18 -12.07
C GLY A 13 6.84 23.47 -12.37
N VAL A 14 6.47 22.44 -11.59
CA VAL A 14 5.19 21.73 -11.77
C VAL A 14 4.09 22.47 -11.01
N GLN A 15 3.11 23.00 -11.75
CA GLN A 15 1.94 23.66 -11.17
C GLN A 15 0.82 22.64 -10.95
N MET A 16 0.21 22.66 -9.77
CA MET A 16 -0.87 21.75 -9.40
C MET A 16 -2.00 22.49 -8.70
N GLU A 17 -3.23 22.18 -9.11
CA GLU A 17 -4.44 22.52 -8.37
C GLU A 17 -4.82 21.36 -7.45
N LEU A 18 -5.11 21.65 -6.18
CA LEU A 18 -5.58 20.64 -5.24
C LEU A 18 -7.10 20.70 -5.17
N ARG A 19 -7.74 19.57 -5.48
CA ARG A 19 -9.19 19.41 -5.35
C ARG A 19 -9.50 18.37 -4.27
N GLU A 20 -10.24 18.79 -3.26
CA GLU A 20 -10.84 17.84 -2.31
C GLU A 20 -12.15 17.32 -2.89
N ILE A 21 -12.29 16.01 -2.96
CA ILE A 21 -13.46 15.33 -3.50
C ILE A 21 -13.92 14.25 -2.53
N SER A 22 -15.19 13.87 -2.63
CA SER A 22 -15.73 12.74 -1.87
C SER A 22 -15.15 11.42 -2.40
N LEU A 23 -15.21 10.36 -1.59
CA LEU A 23 -14.82 9.01 -2.03
C LEU A 23 -15.68 8.52 -3.21
N GLU A 24 -16.97 8.87 -3.23
CA GLU A 24 -17.86 8.48 -4.32
C GLU A 24 -17.45 9.13 -5.64
N THR A 25 -17.12 10.42 -5.63
CA THR A 25 -16.62 11.13 -6.80
C THR A 25 -15.26 10.60 -7.23
N LEU A 26 -14.37 10.29 -6.29
CA LEU A 26 -13.07 9.68 -6.59
C LEU A 26 -13.22 8.35 -7.34
N ASP A 27 -14.12 7.48 -6.88
CA ASP A 27 -14.36 6.18 -7.54
C ASP A 27 -14.88 6.34 -8.98
N GLN A 28 -15.71 7.36 -9.23
CA GLN A 28 -16.22 7.69 -10.56
C GLN A 28 -15.11 8.22 -11.46
N ASP A 29 -14.30 9.17 -10.97
CA ASP A 29 -13.22 9.78 -11.73
C ASP A 29 -12.10 8.77 -12.04
N LEU A 30 -11.77 7.89 -11.10
CA LEU A 30 -10.80 6.80 -11.31
C LEU A 30 -11.25 5.81 -12.39
N LEU A 31 -12.55 5.49 -12.44
CA LEU A 31 -13.12 4.65 -13.50
C LEU A 31 -13.13 5.33 -14.86
N ALA A 32 -13.48 6.62 -14.88
CA ALA A 32 -13.59 7.40 -16.10
C ALA A 32 -12.22 7.82 -16.66
N GLY A 33 -11.15 7.73 -15.86
CA GLY A 33 -9.84 8.28 -16.21
C GLY A 33 -9.81 9.81 -16.16
N ASN A 34 -10.72 10.43 -15.41
CA ASN A 34 -10.89 11.88 -15.34
C ASN A 34 -10.00 12.52 -14.26
N PHE A 35 -8.70 12.25 -14.31
CA PHE A 35 -7.75 12.81 -13.35
C PHE A 35 -6.35 12.93 -13.98
N ASP A 36 -5.60 13.95 -13.59
CA ASP A 36 -4.18 14.04 -13.91
C ASP A 36 -3.33 13.25 -12.89
N ALA A 37 -3.69 13.34 -11.61
CA ALA A 37 -3.05 12.61 -10.52
C ALA A 37 -4.00 12.42 -9.33
N VAL A 38 -3.88 11.28 -8.65
CA VAL A 38 -4.60 10.99 -7.41
C VAL A 38 -3.61 10.65 -6.30
N LEU A 39 -3.78 11.29 -5.16
CA LEU A 39 -3.07 10.92 -3.93
C LEU A 39 -3.90 9.91 -3.15
N THR A 40 -3.44 8.65 -3.10
CA THR A 40 -4.13 7.57 -2.40
C THR A 40 -3.17 6.68 -1.62
N GLU A 41 -3.67 5.97 -0.62
CA GLU A 41 -2.93 4.96 0.13
C GLU A 41 -3.23 3.59 -0.46
N PHE A 42 -2.17 2.85 -0.82
CA PHE A 42 -2.28 1.46 -1.25
C PHE A 42 -1.81 0.52 -0.15
N ILE A 43 -2.67 -0.45 0.19
CA ILE A 43 -2.33 -1.52 1.12
C ILE A 43 -1.76 -2.70 0.31
N SER A 44 -0.49 -3.03 0.54
CA SER A 44 0.09 -4.28 0.06
C SER A 44 -0.55 -5.47 0.78
N GLY A 45 -0.89 -6.52 0.02
CA GLY A 45 -1.39 -7.78 0.57
C GLY A 45 -0.26 -8.80 0.76
N PRO A 46 -0.49 -9.89 1.50
CA PRO A 46 0.50 -10.95 1.67
C PRO A 46 0.73 -11.77 0.38
N SER A 47 -0.02 -11.49 -0.69
CA SER A 47 0.07 -12.19 -1.96
C SER A 47 0.24 -11.21 -3.13
N PHE A 48 0.82 -11.73 -4.21
CA PHE A 48 1.02 -11.00 -5.47
C PHE A 48 -0.31 -10.56 -6.12
N PHE A 49 -1.45 -11.15 -5.73
CA PHE A 49 -2.77 -10.83 -6.29
C PHE A 49 -3.08 -9.33 -6.24
N ARG A 50 -2.86 -8.65 -5.11
CA ARG A 50 -3.16 -7.21 -4.99
C ARG A 50 -2.23 -6.36 -5.86
N VAL A 51 -0.97 -6.75 -5.96
CA VAL A 51 0.03 -6.06 -6.79
C VAL A 51 -0.39 -6.15 -8.26
N TYR A 52 -0.72 -7.35 -8.74
CA TYR A 52 -1.22 -7.54 -10.11
C TYR A 52 -2.53 -6.77 -10.35
N ALA A 53 -3.47 -6.83 -9.42
CA ALA A 53 -4.78 -6.22 -9.61
C ALA A 53 -4.74 -4.68 -9.67
N VAL A 54 -3.74 -4.02 -9.08
CA VAL A 54 -3.55 -2.56 -9.14
C VAL A 54 -2.67 -2.15 -10.32
N TRP A 55 -1.53 -2.81 -10.49
CA TRP A 55 -0.46 -2.31 -11.37
C TRP A 55 -0.49 -2.91 -12.78
N HIS A 56 -1.27 -3.96 -13.02
CA HIS A 56 -1.50 -4.46 -14.37
C HIS A 56 -2.61 -3.66 -15.03
N SER A 57 -2.45 -3.24 -16.29
CA SER A 57 -3.46 -2.46 -17.05
C SER A 57 -4.81 -3.17 -17.19
N ARG A 58 -4.82 -4.51 -17.08
CA ARG A 58 -6.03 -5.36 -17.03
C ARG A 58 -6.34 -5.86 -15.62
N GLY A 59 -5.85 -5.17 -14.62
CA GLY A 59 -6.07 -5.46 -13.21
C GLY A 59 -7.55 -5.38 -12.85
N LEU A 60 -7.94 -6.11 -11.81
CA LEU A 60 -9.34 -6.17 -11.37
C LEU A 60 -9.74 -4.96 -10.51
N LEU A 61 -8.79 -4.10 -10.13
CA LEU A 61 -9.06 -2.90 -9.34
C LEU A 61 -9.19 -1.68 -10.26
N ARG A 62 -10.10 -0.79 -9.86
CA ARG A 62 -10.43 0.44 -10.61
C ARG A 62 -9.23 1.37 -10.63
N GLY A 63 -9.00 2.04 -11.77
CA GLY A 63 -7.85 2.94 -11.93
C GLY A 63 -6.53 2.18 -12.04
N SER A 64 -6.49 1.03 -12.72
CA SER A 64 -5.24 0.35 -13.03
C SER A 64 -4.34 1.23 -13.90
N VAL A 65 -3.13 1.52 -13.43
CA VAL A 65 -2.18 2.48 -14.03
C VAL A 65 -0.95 1.80 -14.66
N GLY A 66 -1.11 0.54 -15.08
CA GLY A 66 -0.01 -0.22 -15.68
C GLY A 66 0.39 0.28 -17.06
N ASN A 67 1.70 0.31 -17.32
CA ASN A 67 2.28 0.48 -18.66
C ASN A 67 2.69 -0.89 -19.24
N ASP A 68 3.00 -0.95 -20.54
CA ASP A 68 3.33 -2.22 -21.22
C ASP A 68 4.54 -2.94 -20.61
N HIS A 69 5.53 -2.18 -20.14
CA HIS A 69 6.74 -2.73 -19.54
C HIS A 69 6.43 -3.43 -18.20
N VAL A 70 5.68 -2.76 -17.32
CA VAL A 70 5.21 -3.29 -16.05
C VAL A 70 4.24 -4.46 -16.25
N ASN A 71 3.36 -4.39 -17.25
CA ASN A 71 2.42 -5.47 -17.59
C ASN A 71 3.17 -6.76 -17.93
N ALA A 72 4.18 -6.66 -18.83
CA ALA A 72 4.98 -7.82 -19.23
C ALA A 72 5.70 -8.45 -18.04
N ALA A 73 6.30 -7.64 -17.16
CA ALA A 73 6.97 -8.15 -15.96
C ALA A 73 6.00 -8.81 -14.97
N LEU A 74 4.81 -8.22 -14.77
CA LEU A 74 3.76 -8.81 -13.93
C LEU A 74 3.24 -10.14 -14.48
N ASP A 75 3.13 -10.26 -15.81
CA ASP A 75 2.74 -11.52 -16.46
C ASP A 75 3.80 -12.60 -16.30
N LEU A 76 5.10 -12.28 -16.35
CA LEU A 76 6.16 -13.25 -16.04
C LEU A 76 6.04 -13.80 -14.62
N VAL A 77 5.77 -12.93 -13.63
CA VAL A 77 5.55 -13.37 -12.24
C VAL A 77 4.32 -14.29 -12.15
N ARG A 78 3.25 -13.97 -12.86
CA ARG A 78 2.00 -14.76 -12.88
C ARG A 78 2.19 -16.15 -13.50
N HIS A 79 3.09 -16.30 -14.47
CA HIS A 79 3.30 -17.55 -15.21
C HIS A 79 4.52 -18.35 -14.71
N ALA A 80 5.23 -17.88 -13.70
CA ALA A 80 6.33 -18.63 -13.09
C ALA A 80 5.86 -19.99 -12.55
N THR A 81 6.58 -21.05 -12.90
CA THR A 81 6.24 -22.43 -12.56
C THR A 81 7.13 -23.02 -11.46
N SER A 82 8.18 -22.29 -11.07
CA SER A 82 9.09 -22.66 -9.99
C SER A 82 9.44 -21.48 -9.10
N ASP A 83 9.90 -21.76 -7.87
CA ASP A 83 10.37 -20.73 -6.93
C ASP A 83 11.51 -19.88 -7.51
N ASN A 84 12.41 -20.50 -8.28
CA ASN A 84 13.55 -19.79 -8.89
C ASN A 84 13.07 -18.84 -9.99
N GLU A 85 12.16 -19.30 -10.85
CA GLU A 85 11.51 -18.45 -11.85
C GLU A 85 10.74 -17.31 -11.18
N TYR A 86 10.00 -17.61 -10.10
CA TYR A 86 9.24 -16.60 -9.36
C TYR A 86 10.15 -15.52 -8.78
N ARG A 87 11.25 -15.89 -8.12
CA ARG A 87 12.21 -14.93 -7.56
C ARG A 87 12.86 -14.06 -8.65
N ALA A 88 13.26 -14.67 -9.77
CA ALA A 88 13.82 -13.94 -10.89
C ALA A 88 12.80 -12.97 -11.51
N ALA A 89 11.56 -13.41 -11.69
CA ALA A 89 10.49 -12.58 -12.23
C ALA A 89 10.13 -11.41 -11.30
N ILE A 90 10.15 -11.61 -9.97
CA ILE A 90 9.95 -10.52 -9.00
C ILE A 90 11.06 -9.48 -9.10
N ALA A 91 12.32 -9.90 -9.23
CA ALA A 91 13.43 -8.97 -9.42
C ALA A 91 13.26 -8.17 -10.73
N GLY A 92 12.87 -8.85 -11.83
CA GLY A 92 12.56 -8.19 -13.10
C GLY A 92 11.41 -7.19 -13.00
N PHE A 93 10.35 -7.51 -12.25
CA PHE A 93 9.26 -6.58 -11.98
C PHE A 93 9.71 -5.35 -11.19
N GLN A 94 10.58 -5.51 -10.20
CA GLN A 94 11.11 -4.38 -9.42
C GLN A 94 11.95 -3.43 -10.28
N GLU A 95 12.78 -3.95 -11.19
CA GLU A 95 13.52 -3.11 -12.14
C GLU A 95 12.58 -2.43 -13.14
N ALA A 96 11.58 -3.14 -13.68
CA ALA A 96 10.60 -2.54 -14.60
C ALA A 96 9.85 -1.36 -13.96
N VAL A 97 9.44 -1.49 -12.70
CA VAL A 97 8.81 -0.41 -11.92
C VAL A 97 9.77 0.74 -11.62
N LYS A 98 11.05 0.47 -11.45
CA LYS A 98 12.06 1.51 -11.20
C LYS A 98 12.35 2.31 -12.47
N ASP A 99 12.39 1.64 -13.63
CA ASP A 99 12.68 2.25 -14.92
C ASP A 99 11.49 3.03 -15.48
N ASP A 100 10.27 2.52 -15.33
CA ASP A 100 9.04 3.17 -15.78
C ASP A 100 7.95 3.07 -14.70
N PRO A 101 8.01 3.93 -13.66
CA PRO A 101 7.14 3.83 -12.49
C PRO A 101 5.68 4.15 -12.84
N PRO A 102 4.74 3.23 -12.54
CA PRO A 102 3.31 3.47 -12.79
C PRO A 102 2.70 4.49 -11.81
N ALA A 103 3.41 4.82 -10.74
CA ALA A 103 3.04 5.84 -9.77
C ALA A 103 4.28 6.35 -9.02
N VAL A 104 4.16 7.53 -8.40
CA VAL A 104 5.18 8.06 -7.50
C VAL A 104 4.92 7.56 -6.07
N PHE A 105 5.82 6.73 -5.54
CA PHE A 105 5.74 6.23 -4.18
C PHE A 105 6.33 7.23 -3.18
N LEU A 106 5.47 7.77 -2.30
CA LEU A 106 5.85 8.91 -1.45
C LEU A 106 6.39 8.49 -0.07
N ALA A 107 5.73 7.53 0.57
CA ALA A 107 6.08 7.10 1.92
C ALA A 107 5.43 5.76 2.28
N TRP A 108 6.03 5.07 3.24
CA TRP A 108 5.41 3.94 3.91
C TRP A 108 4.55 4.44 5.08
N SER A 109 3.26 4.11 5.06
CA SER A 109 2.33 4.41 6.15
C SER A 109 2.71 3.60 7.39
N GLN A 110 2.81 4.27 8.54
CA GLN A 110 3.00 3.61 9.83
C GLN A 110 1.72 3.77 10.66
N ARG A 111 1.20 2.66 11.17
CA ARG A 111 0.03 2.67 12.05
C ARG A 111 0.44 2.61 13.51
N ALA A 112 0.06 3.63 14.27
CA ALA A 112 0.11 3.61 15.72
C ALA A 112 -1.18 2.98 16.27
N ARG A 113 -1.04 2.13 17.29
CA ARG A 113 -2.18 1.55 18.01
C ARG A 113 -2.01 1.73 19.51
N ALA A 114 -3.10 2.09 20.19
CA ALA A 114 -3.15 2.09 21.64
C ALA A 114 -3.73 0.75 22.12
N VAL A 115 -3.02 0.08 23.02
CA VAL A 115 -3.48 -1.16 23.67
C VAL A 115 -3.43 -0.98 25.18
N ASN A 116 -4.41 -1.54 25.87
CA ASN A 116 -4.44 -1.53 27.32
C ASN A 116 -3.28 -2.38 27.89
N ARG A 117 -2.60 -1.86 28.94
CA ARG A 117 -1.47 -2.52 29.62
C ARG A 117 -1.80 -3.87 30.26
N ARG A 118 -3.08 -4.24 30.35
CA ARG A 118 -3.51 -5.59 30.78
C ARG A 118 -3.13 -6.69 29.80
N PHE A 119 -2.62 -6.35 28.61
CA PHE A 119 -2.15 -7.31 27.62
C PHE A 119 -0.66 -7.18 27.40
N ASP A 120 0.01 -8.32 27.42
CA ASP A 120 1.34 -8.48 26.87
C ASP A 120 1.20 -8.62 25.36
N VAL A 121 1.69 -7.61 24.64
CA VAL A 121 1.54 -7.47 23.18
C VAL A 121 2.86 -7.85 22.53
N VAL A 122 2.87 -8.98 21.83
CA VAL A 122 3.99 -9.36 20.97
C VAL A 122 3.98 -8.47 19.73
N ALA A 123 4.89 -7.51 19.68
CA ALA A 123 5.07 -6.63 18.52
C ALA A 123 6.20 -7.14 17.62
N GLU A 124 5.96 -7.17 16.32
CA GLU A 124 6.96 -7.48 15.28
C GLU A 124 7.26 -6.19 14.50
N PRO A 125 8.55 -5.81 14.31
CA PRO A 125 8.90 -4.64 13.52
C PRO A 125 8.28 -4.66 12.12
N GLY A 126 7.67 -3.54 11.71
CA GLY A 126 7.06 -3.40 10.37
C GLY A 126 5.74 -4.16 10.19
N ARG A 127 5.19 -4.79 11.24
CA ARG A 127 3.88 -5.45 11.19
C ARG A 127 2.90 -4.81 12.15
N ASP A 128 1.66 -4.77 11.71
CA ASP A 128 0.55 -4.34 12.55
C ASP A 128 0.32 -5.36 13.67
N ILE A 129 0.24 -4.90 14.92
CA ILE A 129 0.05 -5.77 16.09
C ILE A 129 -1.24 -6.62 16.03
N LEU A 130 -2.21 -6.28 15.17
CA LEU A 130 -3.38 -7.12 14.96
C LEU A 130 -3.02 -8.48 14.33
N THR A 131 -1.91 -8.60 13.60
CA THR A 131 -1.46 -9.89 13.04
C THR A 131 -0.95 -10.84 14.12
N THR A 132 -0.59 -10.32 15.29
CA THR A 132 -0.10 -11.11 16.43
C THR A 132 -1.15 -11.28 17.51
N LEU A 133 -2.42 -10.88 17.29
CA LEU A 133 -3.48 -10.94 18.30
C LEU A 133 -3.61 -12.31 18.98
N ARG A 134 -3.45 -13.40 18.20
CA ARG A 134 -3.44 -14.79 18.68
C ARG A 134 -2.31 -15.14 19.66
N LEU A 135 -1.28 -14.29 19.76
CA LEU A 135 -0.12 -14.44 20.64
C LEU A 135 -0.26 -13.60 21.91
N TRP A 136 -1.23 -12.70 21.98
CA TRP A 136 -1.38 -11.80 23.11
C TRP A 136 -1.81 -12.57 24.35
N ARG A 137 -1.30 -12.14 25.50
CA ARG A 137 -1.62 -12.76 26.79
C ARG A 137 -2.12 -11.70 27.75
N PRO A 138 -3.10 -11.99 28.61
CA PRO A 138 -3.36 -11.16 29.76
C PRO A 138 -2.11 -11.11 30.64
N VAL A 139 -1.68 -9.92 31.04
CA VAL A 139 -0.68 -9.77 32.10
C VAL A 139 -1.39 -10.04 33.42
N VAL A 140 -1.04 -11.13 34.08
CA VAL A 140 -1.49 -11.39 35.46
C VAL A 140 -0.59 -10.58 36.37
N GLY A 141 -1.00 -9.34 36.63
CA GLY A 141 -0.35 -8.42 37.58
C GLY A 141 -1.43 -7.67 38.35
N ASP A 142 -1.57 -8.06 39.62
CA ASP A 142 -2.41 -7.47 40.67
C ASP A 142 -3.74 -6.84 40.21
N LEU A 143 -4.74 -7.71 40.06
CA LEU A 143 -6.09 -7.38 40.51
C LEU A 143 -6.10 -7.23 42.05
N THR A 144 -5.27 -6.36 42.62
CA THR A 144 -5.40 -6.01 44.03
C THR A 144 -6.59 -5.08 44.20
N VAL A 145 -7.65 -5.68 44.74
CA VAL A 145 -8.49 -5.11 45.79
C VAL A 145 -9.24 -3.83 45.41
N ASN A 146 -10.39 -4.01 44.76
CA ASN A 146 -11.50 -3.08 44.96
C ASN A 146 -12.26 -3.54 46.21
N ARG A 147 -11.86 -3.03 47.38
CA ARG A 147 -12.66 -3.07 48.61
C ARG A 147 -13.73 -1.98 48.49
N ASN A 148 -14.96 -2.40 48.25
CA ASN A 148 -16.14 -1.70 48.76
C ASN A 148 -16.65 -2.50 49.97
#